data_AF-A0A5P6PID0-F1
#
_entry.id   AF-A0A5P6PID0-F1
#
_cell.length_a   1.000
_cell.length_b   1.000
_cell.length_c   1.000
_cell.angle_alpha   90.00
_cell.angle_beta   90.00
_cell.angle_gamma   90.00
#
_symmetry.space_group_name_H-M   'P 1'
#
loop_
_entity.id
_entity.type
_entity.pdbx_description
1 polymer ?
#
loop_
_entity_poly.entity_id
_entity_poly.type
_entity_poly.pdbx_seq_one_letter_code
_entity_poly.pdbx_strand_id
1 'polypeptide(L)' 'MVEEERYCIDIVTQISAVRAALRRVEEEVLKDHVSHWVEHAIASGDKVDQRKKVAELMAVIGRTER' A
#
# COMPACT_ATOMS: atom_id res chain seq x y z
N MET A 1 -0.29 -8.21 -26.07
CA MET A 1 0.50 -9.35 -25.56
C MET A 1 -0.22 -10.69 -25.69
N VAL A 2 -1.37 -10.89 -25.03
CA VAL A 2 -2.15 -12.14 -25.14
C VAL A 2 -2.81 -12.25 -26.52
N GLU A 3 -3.46 -11.18 -26.98
CA GLU A 3 -4.05 -11.08 -28.34
C GLU A 3 -3.01 -11.23 -29.46
N GLU A 4 -1.74 -10.93 -29.16
CA GLU A 4 -0.59 -11.08 -30.07
C GLU A 4 0.09 -12.44 -29.94
N GLU A 5 -0.46 -13.37 -29.15
CA GLU A 5 0.10 -14.72 -28.92
C GLU A 5 1.58 -14.73 -28.49
N ARG A 6 2.00 -13.71 -27.71
CA ARG A 6 3.38 -13.59 -27.25
C ARG A 6 3.77 -14.74 -26.33
N TYR A 7 5.06 -15.07 -26.31
CA TYR A 7 5.62 -16.14 -25.49
C TYR A 7 5.22 -16.01 -24.02
N CYS A 8 4.76 -17.11 -23.42
CA CYS A 8 4.18 -17.09 -22.08
C CYS A 8 5.13 -16.52 -21.02
N ILE A 9 6.44 -16.74 -21.15
CA ILE A 9 7.44 -16.21 -20.20
C ILE A 9 7.52 -14.69 -20.25
N ASP A 10 7.35 -14.07 -21.43
CA ASP A 10 7.29 -12.61 -21.56
C ASP A 10 6.08 -12.04 -20.84
N ILE A 11 4.93 -12.72 -20.95
CA ILE A 11 3.68 -12.32 -20.28
C ILE A 11 3.86 -12.40 -18.77
N VAL A 12 4.41 -13.50 -18.25
CA VAL A 12 4.72 -13.65 -16.82
C VAL A 12 5.71 -12.59 -16.33
N THR A 13 6.70 -12.24 -17.14
CA THR A 13 7.66 -11.17 -16.84
C THR A 13 6.96 -9.82 -16.72
N GLN A 14 6.05 -9.49 -17.64
CA GLN A 14 5.29 -8.23 -17.58
C GLN A 14 4.31 -8.20 -16.41
N ILE A 15 3.63 -9.31 -16.11
CA ILE A 15 2.80 -9.43 -14.90
C ILE A 15 3.65 -9.14 -13.64
N SER A 16 4.85 -9.70 -13.57
CA SER A 16 5.76 -9.48 -12.44
C SER A 16 6.19 -8.02 -12.32
N ALA A 17 6.46 -7.35 -13.45
CA ALA A 17 6.77 -5.92 -13.49
C ALA A 17 5.59 -5.06 -12.99
N VAL A 18 4.37 -5.35 -13.44
CA VAL A 18 3.15 -4.63 -12.97
C VAL A 18 2.94 -4.86 -11.48
N ARG A 19 3.10 -6.10 -10.98
CA ARG A 19 3.00 -6.38 -9.54
C ARG A 19 4.03 -5.59 -8.73
N ALA A 20 5.26 -5.43 -9.25
CA ALA A 20 6.28 -4.62 -8.59
C ALA A 20 5.93 -3.13 -8.57
N ALA A 21 5.39 -2.60 -9.67
CA ALA A 21 4.92 -1.22 -9.73
C ALA A 21 3.76 -0.98 -8.74
N LEU A 22 2.78 -1.89 -8.67
CA LEU A 22 1.66 -1.79 -7.74
C LEU A 22 2.10 -1.82 -6.28
N ARG A 23 3.06 -2.69 -5.91
CA ARG A 23 3.64 -2.69 -4.55
C ARG A 23 4.25 -1.35 -4.19
N ARG A 24 4.98 -0.72 -5.12
CA ARG A 24 5.58 0.60 -4.88
C ARG A 24 4.53 1.70 -4.71
N VAL A 25 3.43 1.65 -5.47
CA VAL A 25 2.31 2.58 -5.29
C VAL A 25 1.66 2.40 -3.93
N GLU A 26 1.47 1.15 -3.50
CA GLU A 26 0.92 0.83 -2.18
C GLU A 26 1.80 1.37 -1.04
N GLU A 27 3.13 1.21 -1.14
CA GLU A 27 4.10 1.75 -0.19
C GLU A 27 4.01 3.28 -0.07
N GLU A 28 3.95 4.00 -1.20
CA GLU A 28 3.84 5.47 -1.19
C GLU A 28 2.51 5.95 -0.61
N VAL A 29 1.39 5.31 -0.97
CA VAL A 29 0.08 5.63 -0.40
C VAL A 29 0.05 5.41 1.11
N LEU A 30 0.66 4.31 1.59
CA LEU A 30 0.75 4.03 3.03
C LEU A 30 1.62 5.07 3.74
N LYS A 31 2.76 5.44 3.16
CA LYS A 31 3.67 6.46 3.69
C LYS A 31 2.99 7.82 3.81
N ASP A 32 2.25 8.24 2.78
CA ASP A 32 1.47 9.48 2.81
C ASP A 32 0.38 9.43 3.88
N HIS A 33 -0.30 8.27 4.02
CA HIS A 33 -1.32 8.10 5.04
C HIS A 33 -0.76 8.25 6.46
N VAL A 34 0.40 7.63 6.74
CA VAL A 34 1.08 7.75 8.03
C VAL A 34 1.51 9.19 8.28
N SER A 35 2.15 9.82 7.29
CA SER A 35 2.71 11.16 7.45
C SER A 35 1.64 12.22 7.69
N HIS A 36 0.49 12.16 7.00
CA HIS A 36 -0.59 13.13 7.25
C HIS A 36 -1.44 12.77 8.47
N TRP A 37 -2.03 11.58 8.50
CA TRP A 37 -3.14 11.32 9.42
C TRP A 37 -2.69 10.92 10.82
N VAL A 38 -1.56 10.21 10.93
CA VAL A 38 -1.01 9.84 12.24
C VAL A 38 -0.34 11.05 12.88
N GLU A 39 0.40 11.85 12.12
CA GLU A 39 1.01 13.08 12.63
C GLU A 39 -0.06 14.07 13.14
N HIS A 40 -1.13 14.29 12.36
CA HIS A 40 -2.26 15.13 12.80
C HIS A 40 -2.94 14.60 14.07
N ALA A 41 -3.18 13.29 14.17
CA ALA A 41 -3.80 12.71 15.36
C ALA A 41 -2.88 12.82 16.59
N ILE A 42 -1.56 12.69 16.42
CA ILE A 42 -0.59 12.92 17.50
C ILE A 42 -0.64 14.38 17.95
N ALA A 43 -0.58 15.32 16.99
CA ALA A 43 -0.59 16.75 17.26
C ALA A 43 -1.91 17.24 17.92
N SER A 44 -3.04 16.57 17.66
CA SER A 44 -4.34 16.93 18.23
C SER A 44 -4.45 16.68 19.74
N GLY A 45 -3.62 15.77 20.29
CA GLY A 45 -3.67 15.36 21.70
C GLY A 45 -4.90 14.51 22.08
N ASP A 46 -5.80 14.19 21.14
CA ASP A 46 -6.96 13.34 21.40
C ASP A 46 -6.55 11.86 21.43
N LYS A 47 -6.49 11.31 22.65
CA LYS A 47 -6.12 9.90 22.88
C LYS A 47 -7.06 8.90 22.21
N VAL A 48 -8.33 9.24 21.98
CA VAL A 48 -9.29 8.35 21.31
C VAL A 48 -8.98 8.31 19.81
N ASP A 49 -8.79 9.47 19.20
CA ASP A 49 -8.46 9.58 17.78
C ASP A 49 -7.09 8.97 17.45
N GLN A 50 -6.09 9.19 18.30
CA GLN A 50 -4.77 8.56 18.20
C GLN A 50 -4.85 7.04 18.18
N ARG A 51 -5.58 6.43 19.13
CA ARG A 51 -5.73 4.97 19.18
C ARG A 51 -6.45 4.44 17.95
N LYS A 52 -7.46 5.17 17.46
CA LYS A 52 -8.21 4.80 16.26
C LYS A 52 -7.31 4.82 15.02
N LYS A 53 -6.50 5.86 14.84
CA LYS A 53 -5.59 6.00 13.69
C LYS A 53 -4.45 4.98 13.71
N VAL A 54 -3.90 4.65 14.88
CA VAL A 54 -2.92 3.57 15.00
C VAL A 54 -3.54 2.21 14.68
N ALA A 55 -4.76 1.93 15.15
CA ALA A 55 -5.44 0.68 14.84
C ALA A 55 -5.76 0.53 13.34
N GLU A 56 -6.17 1.63 12.69
CA GLU A 56 -6.39 1.70 11.24
C GLU A 56 -5.10 1.36 10.47
N LEU A 57 -3.97 1.96 10.86
CA LEU A 57 -2.67 1.68 10.26
C LEU A 57 -2.26 0.21 10.39
N MET A 58 -2.38 -0.36 11.59
CA MET A 58 -2.04 -1.77 11.84
C MET A 58 -2.91 -2.72 10.99
N ALA A 59 -4.18 -2.39 10.80
CA ALA A 59 -5.09 -3.17 9.96
C ALA A 59 -4.77 -3.06 8.45
N VAL A 60 -4.17 -1.96 8.00
CA VAL A 60 -3.69 -1.82 6.62
C VAL A 60 -2.40 -2.63 6.42
N ILE A 61 -1.40 -2.46 7.30
CA ILE A 61 -0.13 -3.21 7.23
C ILE A 61 -0.38 -4.74 7.22
N GLY A 62 -1.25 -5.24 8.11
CA GLY A 62 -1.58 -6.67 8.17
C GLY A 62 -2.37 -7.22 6.97
N ARG A 63 -2.82 -6.37 6.04
CA ARG A 63 -3.40 -6.76 4.75
C ARG A 63 -2.38 -6.73 3.62
N THR A 64 -1.44 -5.78 3.65
CA THR A 64 -0.36 -5.61 2.65
C THR A 64 0.70 -6.71 2.75
N GLU A 65 0.94 -7.31 3.92
CA GLU A 65 1.90 -8.41 4.09
C GLU A 65 1.42 -9.79 3.59
N ARG A 66 0.27 -9.88 2.89
CA ARG A 66 -0.31 -11.15 2.42
C ARG A 66 -0.07 -11.43 0.94
#